data_AF-A0A2G6PV28-F1
#
_entry.id   AF-A0A2G6PV28-F1
#
_cell.length_a   1.000
_cell.length_b   1.000
_cell.length_c   1.000
_cell.angle_alpha   90.00
_cell.angle_beta   90.00
_cell.angle_gamma   90.00
#
_symmetry.space_group_name_H-M   'P 1'
#
loop_
_entity.id
_entity.type
_entity.pdbx_description
1 polymer ?
#
loop_
_entity_poly.entity_id
_entity_poly.type
_entity_poly.pdbx_seq_one_letter_code
_entity_poly.pdbx_strand_id
1 'polypeptide(L)'
;MKIHEVVKGTIETVPQGVASNYRGSCPSLNEELDTILNDFELLDLKMKLDALKKPAHTRFLGMRRMIKNPYWRYSFVAASLGLLITAGSLLLTPRSYSSEQMFDRYYHPENVMIVGSTVRGEGDMNQALVKFREGDYEEATLMFEEGLAQDPANVALRFYGGISYIETARYDDAIKSFKAVLDHKDNLYVEHAEWYLAMCYLKESKPLKAIYLLQKISDNEDNLYWRDAEKVLKGLKRPS
;
A
#
# COMPACT_ATOMS: atom_id res chain seq x y z
N MET A 1 -20.00 12.80 -47.03
CA MET A 1 -21.46 12.93 -47.20
C MET A 1 -21.96 11.55 -47.62
N LYS A 2 -22.23 10.65 -46.67
CA LYS A 2 -23.56 10.38 -46.13
C LYS A 2 -24.65 10.30 -47.22
N ILE A 3 -25.08 9.05 -47.48
CA ILE A 3 -26.46 8.53 -47.62
C ILE A 3 -27.46 9.39 -48.41
N HIS A 4 -28.02 8.79 -49.46
CA HIS A 4 -29.38 8.91 -50.04
C HIS A 4 -29.22 8.52 -51.53
N GLU A 5 -29.69 7.37 -52.02
CA GLU A 5 -31.07 6.94 -52.28
C GLU A 5 -31.06 5.39 -52.32
N VAL A 6 -31.94 4.59 -51.71
CA VAL A 6 -33.41 4.58 -51.66
C VAL A 6 -34.05 4.38 -53.05
N VAL A 7 -34.45 3.12 -53.28
CA VAL A 7 -35.45 2.63 -54.25
C VAL A 7 -34.99 2.30 -55.68
N LYS A 8 -34.96 0.99 -55.96
CA LYS A 8 -35.63 0.30 -57.08
C LYS A 8 -35.54 -1.20 -56.75
N GLY A 9 -36.62 -1.82 -56.27
CA GLY A 9 -37.73 -2.27 -57.10
C GLY A 9 -37.44 -3.70 -57.56
N THR A 10 -37.91 -4.73 -56.83
CA THR A 10 -39.16 -5.45 -57.14
C THR A 10 -39.07 -6.22 -58.45
N ILE A 11 -38.85 -7.54 -58.41
CA ILE A 11 -39.50 -8.63 -59.19
C ILE A 11 -39.04 -9.97 -58.53
N GLU A 12 -39.84 -10.76 -57.80
CA GLU A 12 -40.85 -11.76 -58.28
C GLU A 12 -40.25 -12.66 -59.39
N THR A 13 -40.21 -14.00 -59.36
CA THR A 13 -41.27 -15.02 -59.17
C THR A 13 -40.68 -16.46 -59.16
N VAL A 14 -41.22 -17.35 -58.34
CA VAL A 14 -41.23 -18.84 -58.50
C VAL A 14 -42.59 -19.22 -59.10
N PRO A 15 -42.73 -20.15 -60.09
CA PRO A 15 -43.27 -21.51 -59.83
C PRO A 15 -42.85 -22.62 -60.84
N GLN A 16 -42.58 -23.86 -60.40
CA GLN A 16 -43.46 -25.06 -60.31
C GLN A 16 -44.03 -25.66 -61.62
N GLY A 17 -43.97 -27.00 -61.68
CA GLY A 17 -44.62 -27.87 -62.68
C GLY A 17 -43.56 -28.74 -63.35
N VAL A 18 -43.64 -30.06 -63.39
CA VAL A 18 -44.79 -30.84 -63.88
C VAL A 18 -44.64 -32.28 -63.39
N ALA A 19 -45.73 -32.76 -62.74
CA ALA A 19 -46.35 -34.08 -62.86
C ALA A 19 -45.47 -35.34 -62.61
N SER A 20 -45.97 -36.47 -62.15
CA SER A 20 -47.32 -36.94 -61.85
C SER A 20 -47.15 -38.32 -61.21
N ASN A 21 -48.03 -38.58 -60.25
CA ASN A 21 -48.66 -39.85 -59.88
C ASN A 21 -48.31 -41.15 -60.64
N TYR A 22 -48.53 -42.22 -59.85
CA TYR A 22 -48.84 -43.62 -60.17
C TYR A 22 -47.64 -44.57 -59.99
N ARG A 23 -47.62 -45.31 -58.86
CA ARG A 23 -48.34 -46.59 -58.68
C ARG A 23 -47.69 -47.61 -59.62
N GLY A 24 -46.64 -48.28 -59.18
CA GLY A 24 -46.79 -49.42 -58.28
C GLY A 24 -46.76 -50.70 -59.10
N SER A 25 -45.83 -51.59 -58.75
CA SER A 25 -45.76 -53.01 -59.10
C SER A 25 -45.18 -53.39 -60.47
N CYS A 26 -43.86 -53.66 -60.48
CA CYS A 26 -43.32 -54.96 -60.88
C CYS A 26 -42.00 -55.23 -60.11
N PRO A 27 -41.85 -56.32 -59.34
CA PRO A 27 -40.82 -56.45 -58.29
C PRO A 27 -39.44 -56.93 -58.78
N SER A 28 -39.20 -57.04 -60.08
CA SER A 28 -38.02 -57.71 -60.63
C SER A 28 -36.95 -56.77 -61.22
N LEU A 29 -37.10 -55.45 -61.06
CA LEU A 29 -36.10 -54.46 -61.49
C LEU A 29 -35.32 -53.84 -60.30
N ASN A 30 -35.78 -54.06 -59.06
CA ASN A 30 -35.17 -53.47 -57.87
C ASN A 30 -33.99 -54.29 -57.34
N GLU A 31 -33.92 -55.58 -57.67
CA GLU A 31 -32.86 -56.48 -57.15
C GLU A 31 -31.52 -56.26 -57.87
N GLU A 32 -31.53 -55.97 -59.18
CA GLU A 32 -30.32 -55.58 -59.90
C GLU A 32 -29.89 -54.12 -59.59
N LEU A 33 -30.84 -53.23 -59.29
CA LEU A 33 -30.53 -51.83 -58.99
C LEU A 33 -29.93 -51.64 -57.59
N ASP A 34 -30.44 -52.36 -56.58
CA ASP A 34 -29.88 -52.32 -55.21
C ASP A 34 -28.47 -52.94 -55.13
N THR A 35 -28.16 -53.87 -56.02
CA THR A 35 -26.82 -54.48 -56.12
C THR A 35 -25.80 -53.48 -56.70
N ILE A 36 -26.20 -52.66 -57.69
CA ILE A 36 -25.34 -51.62 -58.28
C ILE A 36 -25.21 -50.39 -57.36
N LEU A 37 -26.26 -50.04 -56.62
CA LEU A 37 -26.24 -48.92 -55.67
C LEU A 37 -25.34 -49.20 -54.45
N ASN A 38 -25.35 -50.43 -53.93
CA ASN A 38 -24.49 -50.83 -52.81
C ASN A 38 -22.99 -50.80 -53.16
N ASP A 39 -22.62 -51.19 -54.39
CA ASP A 39 -21.21 -51.17 -54.81
C ASP A 39 -20.67 -49.74 -54.94
N PHE A 40 -21.52 -48.75 -55.30
CA PHE A 40 -21.09 -47.35 -55.47
C PHE A 40 -20.82 -46.65 -54.11
N GLU A 41 -21.67 -46.88 -53.10
CA GLU A 41 -21.43 -46.36 -51.75
C GLU A 41 -20.18 -46.98 -51.10
N LEU A 42 -19.93 -48.26 -51.37
CA LEU A 42 -18.77 -48.98 -50.85
C LEU A 42 -17.47 -48.53 -51.52
N LEU A 43 -17.51 -48.18 -52.80
CA LEU A 43 -16.40 -47.54 -53.54
C LEU A 43 -16.09 -46.13 -53.02
N ASP A 44 -17.10 -45.29 -52.78
CA ASP A 44 -16.91 -43.94 -52.23
C ASP A 44 -16.36 -43.98 -50.79
N LEU A 45 -16.87 -44.89 -49.95
CA LEU A 45 -16.35 -45.08 -48.60
C LEU A 45 -14.89 -45.54 -48.60
N LYS A 46 -14.53 -46.45 -49.51
CA LYS A 46 -13.15 -46.94 -49.65
C LYS A 46 -12.21 -45.85 -50.15
N MET A 47 -12.66 -45.02 -51.10
CA MET A 47 -11.89 -43.84 -51.55
C MET A 47 -11.72 -42.80 -50.43
N LYS A 48 -12.74 -42.55 -49.60
CA LYS A 48 -12.65 -41.68 -48.41
C LYS A 48 -11.72 -42.25 -47.35
N LEU A 49 -11.77 -43.57 -47.10
CA LEU A 49 -10.87 -44.22 -46.15
C LEU A 49 -9.41 -44.20 -46.63
N ASP A 50 -9.16 -44.44 -47.92
CA ASP A 50 -7.81 -44.38 -48.50
C ASP A 50 -7.26 -42.93 -48.52
N ALA A 51 -8.13 -41.93 -48.66
CA ALA A 51 -7.76 -40.52 -48.46
C ALA A 51 -7.40 -40.21 -46.99
N LEU A 52 -8.04 -40.87 -46.02
CA LEU A 52 -7.75 -40.72 -44.58
C LEU A 52 -6.54 -41.55 -44.10
N LYS A 53 -6.15 -42.60 -44.84
CA LYS A 53 -5.03 -43.49 -44.48
C LYS A 53 -3.67 -43.00 -44.98
N LYS A 54 -3.63 -41.94 -45.79
CA LYS A 54 -2.37 -41.22 -46.06
C LYS A 54 -2.02 -40.42 -44.81
N PRO A 55 -0.82 -40.60 -44.20
CA PRO A 55 -0.41 -39.72 -43.12
C PRO A 55 -0.29 -38.32 -43.72
N ALA A 56 -1.32 -37.49 -43.50
CA ALA A 56 -1.26 -36.09 -43.79
C ALA A 56 -0.12 -35.55 -42.93
N HIS A 57 1.01 -35.34 -43.61
CA HIS A 57 2.11 -34.52 -43.16
C HIS A 57 1.54 -33.20 -42.68
N THR A 58 1.20 -33.13 -41.39
CA THR A 58 1.19 -31.87 -40.68
C THR A 58 2.62 -31.38 -40.77
N ARG A 59 2.84 -30.48 -41.73
CA ARG A 59 3.88 -29.46 -41.61
C ARG A 59 3.53 -28.64 -40.38
N PHE A 60 3.79 -29.20 -39.20
CA PHE A 60 4.15 -28.41 -38.06
C PHE A 60 5.43 -27.71 -38.51
N LEU A 61 5.34 -26.42 -38.78
CA LEU A 61 6.50 -25.55 -38.97
C LEU A 61 7.51 -25.93 -37.90
N GLY A 62 8.69 -26.31 -38.36
CA GLY A 62 9.73 -26.88 -37.53
C GLY A 62 10.10 -25.94 -36.40
N MET A 63 9.61 -26.25 -35.20
CA MET A 63 10.27 -25.89 -33.97
C MET A 63 10.73 -27.18 -33.29
N ARG A 64 11.55 -27.94 -34.02
CA ARG A 64 12.30 -29.06 -33.44
C ARG A 64 13.78 -28.82 -33.62
N ARG A 65 14.34 -28.04 -32.70
CA ARG A 65 15.48 -28.43 -31.83
C ARG A 65 16.13 -27.17 -31.28
N MET A 66 15.85 -26.92 -30.02
CA MET A 66 16.76 -26.41 -28.98
C MET A 66 15.77 -26.10 -27.84
N ILE A 67 15.68 -26.88 -26.77
CA ILE A 67 16.75 -27.14 -25.83
C ILE A 67 16.61 -28.59 -25.33
N LYS A 68 17.50 -29.49 -25.77
CA LYS A 68 17.71 -30.81 -25.14
C LYS A 68 18.69 -30.70 -23.97
N ASN A 69 18.69 -29.57 -23.27
CA ASN A 69 19.52 -29.43 -22.08
C ASN A 69 18.62 -29.65 -20.85
N PRO A 70 18.76 -30.77 -20.11
CA PRO A 70 17.93 -31.04 -18.94
C PRO A 70 18.05 -29.92 -17.89
N TYR A 71 19.16 -29.16 -17.93
CA TYR A 71 19.44 -27.96 -17.13
C TYR A 71 18.44 -26.79 -17.33
N TRP A 72 17.72 -26.71 -18.46
CA TRP A 72 16.78 -25.60 -18.69
C TRP A 72 15.51 -25.69 -17.83
N ARG A 73 15.12 -26.92 -17.43
CA ARG A 73 14.06 -27.14 -16.44
C ARG A 73 14.45 -26.63 -15.05
N TYR A 74 15.74 -26.71 -14.72
CA TYR A 74 16.27 -26.18 -13.46
C TYR A 74 16.41 -24.65 -13.48
N SER A 75 16.41 -24.01 -14.66
CA SER A 75 16.46 -22.54 -14.78
C SER A 75 15.22 -21.86 -14.18
N PHE A 76 14.03 -22.43 -14.38
CA PHE A 76 12.79 -21.91 -13.79
C PHE A 76 12.72 -22.15 -12.27
N VAL A 77 13.26 -23.29 -11.81
CA VAL A 77 13.36 -23.63 -10.38
C VAL A 77 14.38 -22.75 -9.65
N ALA A 78 15.50 -22.40 -10.31
CA ALA A 78 16.51 -21.51 -9.75
C ALA A 78 16.00 -20.07 -9.62
N ALA A 79 15.24 -19.57 -10.60
CA ALA A 79 14.67 -18.22 -10.55
C ALA A 79 13.62 -18.07 -9.45
N SER A 80 12.77 -19.08 -9.23
CA SER A 80 11.77 -19.06 -8.15
C SER A 80 12.41 -19.18 -6.76
N LEU A 81 13.46 -19.99 -6.61
CA LEU A 81 14.22 -20.07 -5.36
C LEU A 81 14.94 -18.75 -5.05
N GLY A 82 15.49 -18.08 -6.08
CA GLY A 82 16.10 -16.76 -5.94
C GLY A 82 15.11 -15.68 -5.49
N LEU A 83 13.88 -15.69 -6.02
CA LEU A 83 12.80 -14.79 -5.58
C LEU A 83 12.35 -15.08 -4.15
N LEU A 84 12.26 -16.36 -3.75
CA LEU A 84 11.91 -16.73 -2.38
C LEU A 84 13.02 -16.36 -1.38
N ILE A 85 14.29 -16.49 -1.77
CA ILE A 85 15.43 -16.11 -0.93
C ILE A 85 15.51 -14.58 -0.81
N THR A 86 15.29 -13.82 -1.88
CA THR A 86 15.30 -12.35 -1.82
C THR A 86 14.07 -11.81 -1.08
N ALA A 87 12.87 -12.33 -1.34
CA ALA A 87 11.68 -11.99 -0.57
C ALA A 87 11.80 -12.40 0.91
N GLY A 88 12.32 -13.60 1.18
CA GLY A 88 12.59 -14.08 2.52
C GLY A 88 13.63 -13.23 3.24
N SER A 89 14.73 -12.87 2.58
CA SER A 89 15.76 -11.98 3.12
C SER A 89 15.19 -10.60 3.42
N LEU A 90 14.36 -10.04 2.55
CA LEU A 90 13.73 -8.73 2.76
C LEU A 90 12.66 -8.74 3.88
N LEU A 91 12.02 -9.89 4.10
CA LEU A 91 11.10 -10.10 5.23
C LEU A 91 11.85 -10.36 6.55
N LEU A 92 13.08 -10.88 6.48
CA LEU A 92 13.92 -11.20 7.63
C LEU A 92 14.92 -10.08 7.97
N THR A 93 15.14 -9.09 7.11
CA THR A 93 15.92 -7.90 7.45
C THR A 93 15.21 -7.14 8.56
N PRO A 94 15.82 -6.98 9.75
CA PRO A 94 15.23 -6.18 10.80
C PRO A 94 15.03 -4.76 10.28
N ARG A 95 13.79 -4.28 10.25
CA ARG A 95 13.53 -2.87 9.95
C ARG A 95 14.03 -2.04 11.13
N SER A 96 15.17 -1.38 10.99
CA SER A 96 15.49 -0.22 11.81
C SER A 96 14.44 0.86 11.57
N TYR A 97 13.97 1.51 12.63
CA TYR A 97 13.12 2.69 12.47
C TYR A 97 14.00 3.93 12.40
N SER A 98 13.73 4.83 11.45
CA SER A 98 14.38 6.14 11.43
C SER A 98 13.99 6.96 12.66
N SER A 99 14.81 7.94 13.04
CA SER A 99 14.49 8.84 14.16
C SER A 99 13.15 9.53 13.97
N GLU A 100 12.82 9.91 12.73
CA GLU A 100 11.52 10.48 12.38
C GLU A 100 10.37 9.50 12.55
N GLN A 101 10.51 8.25 12.09
CA GLN A 101 9.47 7.22 12.28
C GLN A 101 9.21 6.92 13.77
N MET A 102 10.24 7.05 14.60
CA MET A 102 10.09 6.90 16.05
C MET A 102 9.40 8.10 16.68
N PHE A 103 9.68 9.33 16.21
CA PHE A 103 8.90 10.49 16.60
C PHE A 103 7.42 10.31 16.25
N ASP A 104 7.10 10.02 14.99
CA ASP A 104 5.72 9.91 14.51
C ASP A 104 4.90 8.82 15.22
N ARG A 105 5.57 7.80 15.79
CA ARG A 105 4.92 6.70 16.50
C ARG A 105 4.65 6.99 17.99
N TYR A 106 5.47 7.82 18.62
CA TYR A 106 5.48 7.97 20.08
C TYR A 106 5.17 9.40 20.56
N TYR A 107 5.20 10.37 19.66
CA TYR A 107 4.80 11.73 19.94
C TYR A 107 3.27 11.88 19.85
N HIS A 108 2.64 12.18 20.99
CA HIS A 108 1.20 12.34 21.14
C HIS A 108 0.90 13.65 21.89
N PRO A 109 0.63 14.76 21.18
CA PRO A 109 0.29 16.05 21.81
C PRO A 109 -1.05 16.01 22.56
N GLU A 110 -1.96 15.11 22.20
CA GLU A 110 -3.29 14.96 22.81
C GLU A 110 -3.25 14.47 24.27
N ASN A 111 -2.15 13.85 24.69
CA ASN A 111 -1.99 13.28 26.02
C ASN A 111 -1.40 14.27 27.04
N VAL A 112 -1.22 15.53 26.64
CA VAL A 112 -0.67 16.57 27.51
C VAL A 112 -1.64 16.88 28.63
N MET A 113 -1.17 16.72 29.87
CA MET A 113 -1.93 17.12 31.05
C MET A 113 -2.05 18.65 31.07
N ILE A 114 -3.27 19.17 30.98
CA ILE A 114 -3.53 20.60 31.19
C ILE A 114 -3.88 20.83 32.65
N VAL A 115 -2.90 21.36 33.38
CA VAL A 115 -3.11 21.78 34.76
C VAL A 115 -3.91 23.08 34.77
N GLY A 116 -5.17 22.99 35.20
CA GLY A 116 -6.03 24.15 35.42
C GLY A 116 -5.40 25.04 36.49
N SER A 117 -4.87 26.17 36.07
CA SER A 117 -4.31 27.16 36.96
C SER A 117 -5.47 28.06 37.42
N THR A 118 -5.58 28.35 38.72
CA THR A 118 -6.60 29.25 39.29
C THR A 118 -5.97 30.52 39.86
N VAL A 119 -4.80 30.92 39.34
CA VAL A 119 -4.03 32.03 39.87
C VAL A 119 -4.40 33.30 39.11
N ARG A 120 -4.94 34.26 39.86
CA ARG A 120 -5.51 35.53 39.39
C ARG A 120 -4.46 36.40 38.67
N GLY A 121 -4.39 36.22 37.35
CA GLY A 121 -3.60 36.97 36.36
C GLY A 121 -3.77 36.43 34.92
N GLU A 122 -4.41 35.27 34.78
CA GLU A 122 -4.56 34.41 33.60
C GLU A 122 -5.69 34.80 32.62
N GLY A 123 -5.82 36.07 32.23
CA GLY A 123 -6.69 36.41 31.09
C GLY A 123 -6.22 35.72 29.81
N ASP A 124 -4.92 35.91 29.52
CA ASP A 124 -4.32 35.51 28.24
C ASP A 124 -3.83 34.06 28.26
N MET A 125 -3.32 33.56 29.40
CA MET A 125 -2.88 32.16 29.52
C MET A 125 -4.04 31.17 29.37
N ASN A 126 -5.21 31.45 29.96
CA ASN A 126 -6.36 30.56 29.83
C ASN A 126 -6.89 30.54 28.39
N GLN A 127 -6.84 31.67 27.68
CA GLN A 127 -7.20 31.73 26.26
C GLN A 127 -6.19 30.97 25.39
N ALA A 128 -4.89 31.13 25.64
CA ALA A 128 -3.85 30.36 24.97
C ALA A 128 -4.05 28.84 25.15
N LEU A 129 -4.40 28.41 26.36
CA LEU A 129 -4.71 27.01 26.66
C LEU A 129 -6.03 26.52 26.01
N VAL A 130 -7.01 27.40 25.79
CA VAL A 130 -8.20 27.07 25.01
C VAL A 130 -7.80 26.80 23.56
N LYS A 131 -7.05 27.71 22.93
CA LYS A 131 -6.55 27.54 21.55
C LYS A 131 -5.70 26.29 21.40
N PHE A 132 -4.82 26.04 22.36
CA PHE A 132 -4.01 24.83 22.42
C PHE A 132 -4.87 23.56 22.43
N ARG A 133 -5.96 23.52 23.23
CA ARG A 133 -6.88 22.36 23.26
C ARG A 133 -7.69 22.19 21.99
N GLU A 134 -8.02 23.29 21.33
CA GLU A 134 -8.72 23.29 20.04
C GLU A 134 -7.81 22.81 18.89
N GLY A 135 -6.51 22.66 19.14
CA GLY A 135 -5.51 22.31 18.14
C GLY A 135 -5.08 23.51 17.29
N ASP A 136 -5.50 24.73 17.65
CA ASP A 136 -5.05 25.97 17.02
C ASP A 136 -3.69 26.37 17.59
N TYR A 137 -2.67 25.60 17.19
CA TYR A 137 -1.32 25.78 17.70
C TYR A 137 -0.65 27.04 17.15
N GLU A 138 -1.10 27.57 16.02
CA GLU A 138 -0.61 28.84 15.46
C GLU A 138 -1.01 30.01 16.37
N GLU A 139 -2.30 30.14 16.69
CA GLU A 139 -2.77 31.19 17.59
C GLU A 139 -2.25 30.98 19.03
N ALA A 140 -2.26 29.73 19.51
CA ALA A 140 -1.71 29.42 20.83
C ALA A 140 -0.22 29.81 20.94
N THR A 141 0.58 29.57 19.89
CA THR A 141 2.00 29.98 19.87
C THR A 141 2.16 31.48 20.06
N LEU A 142 1.38 32.30 19.35
CA LEU A 142 1.43 33.76 19.48
C LEU A 142 1.09 34.19 20.90
N MET A 143 0.03 33.65 21.49
CA MET A 143 -0.38 33.99 22.85
C MET A 143 0.63 33.54 23.91
N PHE A 144 1.26 32.37 23.72
CA PHE A 144 2.34 31.91 24.60
C PHE A 144 3.60 32.79 24.46
N GLU A 145 3.96 33.22 23.26
CA GLU A 145 5.06 34.17 23.03
C GLU A 145 4.82 35.51 23.70
N GLU A 146 3.60 36.05 23.60
CA GLU A 146 3.19 37.29 24.28
C GLU A 146 3.25 37.13 25.81
N GLY A 147 2.74 36.03 26.35
CA GLY A 147 2.81 35.73 27.77
C GLY A 147 4.25 35.60 28.27
N LEU A 148 5.13 34.95 27.50
CA LEU A 148 6.55 34.82 27.83
C LEU A 148 7.32 36.13 27.70
N ALA A 149 6.86 37.08 26.89
CA ALA A 149 7.44 38.42 26.85
C ALA A 149 7.15 39.21 28.14
N GLN A 150 6.00 38.95 28.78
CA GLN A 150 5.62 39.56 30.05
C GLN A 150 6.26 38.86 31.25
N ASP A 151 6.24 37.52 31.27
CA ASP A 151 6.86 36.70 32.30
C ASP A 151 7.74 35.60 31.66
N PRO A 152 9.02 35.91 31.38
CA PRO A 152 9.94 34.94 30.84
C PRO A 152 10.22 33.77 31.78
N ALA A 153 9.92 33.84 33.08
CA ALA A 153 10.20 32.75 34.01
C ALA A 153 9.04 31.74 34.11
N ASN A 154 7.91 32.00 33.45
CA ASN A 154 6.73 31.17 33.58
C ASN A 154 6.94 29.78 32.94
N VAL A 155 7.12 28.77 33.78
CA VAL A 155 7.39 27.40 33.35
C VAL A 155 6.23 26.80 32.56
N ALA A 156 4.99 27.10 32.92
CA ALA A 156 3.81 26.57 32.22
C ALA A 156 3.72 27.14 30.80
N LEU A 157 3.89 28.46 30.63
CA LEU A 157 3.92 29.08 29.31
C LEU A 157 5.06 28.51 28.44
N ARG A 158 6.24 28.30 29.03
CA ARG A 158 7.37 27.66 28.32
C ARG A 158 7.03 26.24 27.90
N PHE A 159 6.38 25.47 28.76
CA PHE A 159 6.05 24.08 28.48
C PHE A 159 4.99 23.96 27.37
N TYR A 160 3.83 24.61 27.50
CA TYR A 160 2.78 24.53 26.48
C TYR A 160 3.19 25.21 25.18
N GLY A 161 3.87 26.37 25.24
CA GLY A 161 4.47 27.01 24.06
C GLY A 161 5.51 26.12 23.38
N GLY A 162 6.30 25.36 24.17
CA GLY A 162 7.21 24.33 23.68
C GLY A 162 6.52 23.28 22.80
N ILE A 163 5.32 22.85 23.20
CA ILE A 163 4.53 21.88 22.42
C ILE A 163 3.91 22.54 21.19
N SER A 164 3.36 23.75 21.31
CA SER A 164 2.87 24.51 20.16
C SER A 164 3.97 24.75 19.11
N TYR A 165 5.21 24.94 19.54
CA TYR A 165 6.36 25.00 18.63
C TYR A 165 6.61 23.68 17.90
N ILE A 166 6.40 22.51 18.53
CA ILE A 166 6.51 21.22 17.83
C ILE A 166 5.44 21.13 16.74
N GLU A 167 4.20 21.47 17.08
CA GLU A 167 3.05 21.39 16.17
C GLU A 167 3.14 22.35 14.98
N THR A 168 3.78 23.50 15.19
CA THR A 168 4.08 24.49 14.13
C THR A 168 5.44 24.24 13.46
N ALA A 169 6.05 23.07 13.68
CA ALA A 169 7.34 22.65 13.12
C ALA A 169 8.56 23.55 13.47
N ARG A 170 8.46 24.36 14.53
CA ARG A 170 9.51 25.21 15.08
C ARG A 170 10.35 24.46 16.13
N TYR A 171 10.99 23.36 15.72
CA TYR A 171 11.67 22.44 16.65
C TYR A 171 12.84 23.07 17.44
N ASP A 172 13.60 23.99 16.84
CA ASP A 172 14.68 24.70 17.55
C ASP A 172 14.15 25.55 18.72
N ASP A 173 12.99 26.18 18.55
CA ASP A 173 12.36 26.98 19.60
C ASP A 173 11.73 26.08 20.67
N ALA A 174 11.12 24.97 20.27
CA ALA A 174 10.67 23.93 21.19
C ALA A 174 11.80 23.44 22.11
N ILE A 175 12.97 23.16 21.54
CA ILE A 175 14.15 22.71 22.30
C ILE A 175 14.63 23.75 23.30
N LYS A 176 14.66 25.04 22.92
CA LYS A 176 15.01 26.12 23.85
C LYS A 176 13.99 26.20 24.99
N SER A 177 12.72 26.11 24.67
CA SER A 177 11.63 26.15 25.64
C SER A 177 11.71 25.01 26.65
N PHE A 178 11.86 23.76 26.20
CA PHE A 178 11.97 22.62 27.12
C PHE A 178 13.25 22.65 27.94
N LYS A 179 14.38 23.09 27.38
CA LYS A 179 15.60 23.29 28.18
C LYS A 179 15.39 24.29 29.32
N ALA A 180 14.72 25.41 29.02
CA ALA A 180 14.40 26.40 30.05
C ALA A 180 13.44 25.85 31.12
N VAL A 181 12.51 24.96 30.76
CA VAL A 181 11.69 24.22 31.75
C VAL A 181 12.57 23.35 32.65
N LEU A 182 13.58 22.68 32.08
CA LEU A 182 14.48 21.78 32.82
C LEU A 182 15.54 22.50 33.67
N ASP A 183 15.81 23.78 33.39
CA ASP A 183 16.67 24.62 34.24
C ASP A 183 16.04 24.83 35.63
N HIS A 184 14.70 24.80 35.71
CA HIS A 184 13.92 24.88 36.95
C HIS A 184 13.55 23.49 37.47
N LYS A 185 14.52 22.70 37.90
CA LYS A 185 14.38 21.25 38.21
C LYS A 185 13.25 20.83 39.17
N ASP A 186 12.69 21.74 39.96
CA ASP A 186 11.56 21.46 40.85
C ASP A 186 10.26 22.04 40.27
N ASN A 187 9.76 21.45 39.19
CA ASN A 187 8.46 21.78 38.64
C ASN A 187 7.72 20.54 38.11
N LEU A 188 6.40 20.65 37.98
CA LEU A 188 5.52 19.55 37.60
C LEU A 188 5.66 19.09 36.14
N TYR A 189 6.38 19.85 35.31
CA TYR A 189 6.56 19.59 33.88
C TYR A 189 7.89 18.93 33.54
N VAL A 190 8.76 18.64 34.51
CA VAL A 190 10.13 18.14 34.24
C VAL A 190 10.13 16.86 33.42
N GLU A 191 9.42 15.82 33.86
CA GLU A 191 9.39 14.53 33.16
C GLU A 191 8.82 14.66 31.74
N HIS A 192 7.76 15.46 31.60
CA HIS A 192 7.18 15.79 30.30
C HIS A 192 8.16 16.56 29.40
N ALA A 193 8.86 17.55 29.93
CA ALA A 193 9.82 18.35 29.17
C ALA A 193 11.03 17.52 28.74
N GLU A 194 11.51 16.56 29.55
CA GLU A 194 12.56 15.63 29.13
C GLU A 194 12.09 14.75 27.96
N TRP A 195 10.87 14.23 28.05
CA TRP A 195 10.29 13.42 26.98
C TRP A 195 10.15 14.21 25.68
N TYR A 196 9.49 15.37 25.72
CA TYR A 196 9.29 16.19 24.52
C TYR A 196 10.60 16.72 23.95
N LEU A 197 11.59 17.04 24.78
CA LEU A 197 12.94 17.40 24.32
C LEU A 197 13.61 16.23 23.57
N ALA A 198 13.45 15.00 24.05
CA ALA A 198 13.96 13.82 23.34
C ALA A 198 13.27 13.65 21.98
N MET A 199 11.96 13.86 21.92
CA MET A 199 11.19 13.82 20.68
C MET A 199 11.65 14.89 19.69
N CYS A 200 11.87 16.14 20.12
CA CYS A 200 12.43 17.18 19.26
C CYS A 200 13.80 16.78 18.69
N TYR A 201 14.68 16.19 19.50
CA TYR A 201 15.98 15.72 18.99
C TYR A 201 15.87 14.58 17.97
N LEU A 202 14.87 13.71 18.09
CA LEU A 202 14.59 12.70 17.07
C LEU A 202 14.14 13.34 15.76
N LYS A 203 13.25 14.33 15.82
CA LYS A 203 12.72 15.03 14.65
C LYS A 203 13.80 15.86 13.94
N GLU A 204 14.70 16.48 14.69
CA GLU A 204 15.84 17.23 14.14
C GLU A 204 17.02 16.37 13.65
N SER A 205 16.87 15.04 13.59
CA SER A 205 17.97 14.13 13.21
C SER A 205 19.23 14.32 14.09
N LYS A 206 19.04 14.56 15.38
CA LYS A 206 20.09 14.64 16.42
C LYS A 206 20.07 13.37 17.30
N PRO A 207 20.25 12.16 16.75
CA PRO A 207 19.94 10.89 17.42
C PRO A 207 20.79 10.64 18.67
N LEU A 208 22.03 11.09 18.71
CA LEU A 208 22.90 10.91 19.89
C LEU A 208 22.36 11.66 21.12
N LYS A 209 21.84 12.88 20.93
CA LYS A 209 21.23 13.67 22.02
C LYS A 209 19.92 13.04 22.48
N ALA A 210 19.12 12.58 21.53
CA ALA A 210 17.88 11.85 21.82
C ALA A 210 18.17 10.57 22.61
N ILE A 211 19.11 9.73 22.15
CA ILE A 211 19.49 8.48 22.81
C ILE A 211 19.96 8.73 24.24
N TYR A 212 20.83 9.73 24.45
CA TYR A 212 21.31 10.08 25.79
C TYR A 212 20.15 10.43 26.73
N LEU A 213 19.22 11.27 26.28
CA LEU A 213 18.09 11.69 27.10
C LEU A 213 17.09 10.55 27.33
N LEU A 214 16.81 9.74 26.30
CA LEU A 214 15.95 8.57 26.41
C LEU A 214 16.54 7.51 27.34
N GLN A 215 17.87 7.33 27.35
CA GLN A 215 18.54 6.44 28.32
C GLN A 215 18.32 6.94 29.74
N LYS A 216 18.53 8.23 29.99
CA LYS A 216 18.27 8.84 31.29
C LYS A 216 16.81 8.62 31.74
N ILE A 217 15.85 8.77 30.83
CA ILE A 217 14.42 8.54 31.10
C ILE A 217 14.17 7.04 31.38
N SER A 218 14.74 6.13 30.59
CA SER A 218 14.52 4.68 30.74
C SER A 218 15.17 4.09 31.99
N ASP A 219 16.25 4.68 32.47
CA ASP A 219 16.98 4.22 33.65
C ASP A 219 16.28 4.62 34.97
N ASN A 220 15.28 5.52 34.91
CA ASN A 220 14.47 5.92 36.05
C ASN A 220 13.06 5.30 35.96
N GLU A 221 12.83 4.18 36.65
CA GLU A 221 11.54 3.44 36.62
C GLU A 221 10.37 4.23 37.22
N ASP A 222 10.63 5.30 37.97
CA ASP A 222 9.59 6.19 38.51
C ASP A 222 9.14 7.27 37.50
N ASN A 223 9.92 7.51 36.43
CA ASN A 223 9.60 8.51 35.42
C ASN A 223 8.40 8.08 34.58
N LEU A 224 7.42 8.96 34.36
CA LEU A 224 6.20 8.67 33.59
C LEU A 224 6.46 8.00 32.23
N TYR A 225 7.58 8.32 31.57
CA TYR A 225 7.90 7.91 30.21
C TYR A 225 8.92 6.76 30.12
N TRP A 226 9.35 6.15 31.22
CA TRP A 226 10.45 5.17 31.21
C TRP A 226 10.22 4.00 30.24
N ARG A 227 8.99 3.46 30.19
CA ARG A 227 8.62 2.34 29.29
C ARG A 227 8.63 2.74 27.84
N ASP A 228 8.16 3.94 27.54
CA ASP A 228 8.11 4.43 26.16
C ASP A 228 9.50 4.79 25.67
N ALA A 229 10.35 5.37 26.54
CA ALA A 229 11.76 5.57 26.25
C ALA A 229 12.48 4.25 25.94
N GLU A 230 12.22 3.18 26.70
CA GLU A 230 12.79 1.86 26.43
C GLU A 230 12.37 1.30 25.05
N LYS A 231 11.08 1.43 24.70
CA LYS A 231 10.58 1.03 23.37
C LYS A 231 11.23 1.85 22.27
N VAL A 232 11.38 3.17 22.47
CA VAL A 232 12.02 4.05 21.51
C VAL A 232 13.48 3.64 21.28
N LEU A 233 14.24 3.44 22.35
CA LEU A 233 15.63 2.98 22.28
C LEU A 233 15.77 1.63 21.57
N LYS A 234 14.87 0.68 21.85
CA LYS A 234 14.83 -0.62 21.16
C LYS A 234 14.57 -0.46 19.66
N GLY A 235 13.70 0.48 19.28
CA GLY A 235 13.41 0.79 17.88
C GLY A 235 14.61 1.40 17.14
N LEU A 236 15.36 2.27 17.80
CA LEU A 236 16.55 2.95 17.23
C LEU A 236 17.77 2.03 17.12
N LYS A 237 17.93 1.04 18.02
CA LYS A 237 19.10 0.14 18.06
C LYS A 237 19.04 -1.01 17.05
N ARG A 238 17.87 -1.31 16.46
CA ARG A 238 17.77 -2.37 15.45
C ARG A 238 18.46 -1.86 14.17
N PRO A 239 19.51 -2.53 13.66
CA PRO A 239 20.25 -2.06 12.47
C PRO A 239 19.40 -2.16 11.19
N SER A 240 19.65 -1.22 10.26
CA SER A 240 19.05 -1.11 8.92
C SER A 240 19.66 -2.09 7.92
#